data_AF-A0A8S1Y975-F1
#
_entry.id   AF-A0A8S1Y975-F1
#
_cell.length_a   1.000
_cell.length_b   1.000
_cell.length_c   1.000
_cell.angle_alpha   90.00
_cell.angle_beta   90.00
_cell.angle_gamma   90.00
#
_symmetry.space_group_name_H-M   'P 1'
#
loop_
_entity.id
_entity.type
_entity.pdbx_description
1 polymer ?
#
loop_
_entity_poly.entity_id
_entity_poly.type
_entity_poly.pdbx_seq_one_letter_code
_entity_poly.pdbx_strand_id
1 'polypeptide(L)'
;MSLQDKQTFEQILAEYMGKLYYTSFILQSDIGKNVFIKNGEIIRMQLLDDIIKRTQYLKHLQQIQHLKWRKNESEDLENEVWSVIWNGYQLYAGGALNINGAKVGKWIELFEHFLEKSQIFYLGNYQDGIKTGKWISQFQDTSIGGGFYKENGQKDGRWTDIDHYFRDCYLITYGGRYDNGTKVGIWMVVDNTIQVDQKLENGENYMNIYWRITKFLSKESIRMGSEEDFSKLSQIMILCNLRYDKKSGGGEYNQNGLKIGYWIELDQCFNMQGLYKESIKNGIWKLQYQLKNMGGGFFDQNGGKNGFWIEIGQNFYHGEYINNIKRGQWNALLNNKLIGGGRYYENQEKVGKWIELYENYWDEAQILFTGDYLIGQKTGIWMTIFEDKIIGGGCYANNGMKHGKWIDLYHNFWEFCQITFQGSYINGIKTGIWNSYFENNIIGGGYYDENGLKQGQWIELHDNFDNNTQIKINGNYQNGRKSGSWEFINKSKIIGGGLYDENGFKHGKWTELDDDFNLSLVDPCKITYSGEYKRGQKQGKFVAVEIY
;
A
#
# COMPACT_ATOMS: atom_id res chain seq x y z
N MET A 1 -36.45 2.06 21.53
CA MET A 1 -35.34 2.79 22.21
C MET A 1 -34.22 1.79 22.38
N SER A 2 -33.06 1.86 21.74
CA SER A 2 -32.45 2.82 20.82
C SER A 2 -31.63 2.05 19.77
N LEU A 3 -31.49 2.66 18.59
CA LEU A 3 -30.46 2.35 17.60
C LEU A 3 -29.06 2.67 18.16
N GLN A 4 -28.03 2.13 17.50
CA GLN A 4 -26.61 2.47 17.53
C GLN A 4 -25.73 1.66 18.48
N ASP A 5 -24.99 0.72 17.88
CA ASP A 5 -23.53 0.78 17.90
C ASP A 5 -23.00 0.27 16.54
N LYS A 6 -23.03 1.14 15.53
CA LYS A 6 -22.19 0.97 14.34
C LYS A 6 -20.79 1.45 14.73
N GLN A 7 -19.94 0.54 15.19
CA GLN A 7 -18.52 0.84 15.28
C GLN A 7 -17.88 0.67 13.90
N THR A 8 -17.47 1.78 13.30
CA THR A 8 -16.58 1.79 12.15
C THR A 8 -15.17 1.47 12.66
N PHE A 9 -14.65 0.28 12.36
CA PHE A 9 -13.22 0.05 12.49
C PHE A 9 -12.54 0.64 11.27
N GLU A 10 -11.87 1.77 11.45
CA GLU A 10 -10.97 2.30 10.44
C GLU A 10 -9.63 1.55 10.47
N GLN A 11 -9.10 1.35 9.26
CA GLN A 11 -7.73 0.96 8.89
C GLN A 11 -7.45 -0.54 8.73
N ILE A 12 -7.61 -1.01 7.48
CA ILE A 12 -6.68 -1.99 6.91
C ILE A 12 -5.86 -1.25 5.84
N LEU A 13 -4.55 -1.14 6.07
CA LEU A 13 -3.55 -0.66 5.12
C LEU A 13 -3.22 -1.78 4.13
N ALA A 14 -3.92 -1.77 2.99
CA ALA A 14 -3.45 -2.45 1.79
C ALA A 14 -2.66 -1.43 0.97
N GLU A 15 -1.34 -1.56 0.95
CA GLU A 15 -0.46 -0.84 0.04
C GLU A 15 -0.26 -1.71 -1.20
N TYR A 16 -0.55 -1.16 -2.39
CA TYR A 16 -0.24 -1.81 -3.67
C TYR A 16 0.52 -0.78 -4.52
N MET A 17 1.75 -1.11 -4.92
CA MET A 17 2.65 -0.24 -5.71
C MET A 17 2.85 1.17 -5.14
N GLY A 18 3.00 1.31 -3.82
CA GLY A 18 3.20 2.62 -3.18
C GLY A 18 1.94 3.48 -3.07
N LYS A 19 0.76 2.96 -3.43
CA LYS A 19 -0.54 3.62 -3.19
C LYS A 19 -1.24 3.00 -1.97
N LEU A 20 -1.73 3.86 -1.09
CA LEU A 20 -2.54 3.52 0.07
C LEU A 20 -3.99 3.28 -0.38
N TYR A 21 -4.48 2.04 -0.33
CA TYR A 21 -5.88 1.74 -0.58
C TYR A 21 -6.64 1.68 0.75
N TYR A 22 -7.49 2.68 0.98
CA TYR A 22 -8.44 2.67 2.08
C TYR A 22 -9.60 1.73 1.72
N THR A 23 -9.73 0.61 2.41
CA THR A 23 -10.95 -0.20 2.34
C THR A 23 -11.71 -0.06 3.65
N SER A 24 -12.86 0.61 3.60
CA SER A 24 -13.79 0.75 4.72
C SER A 24 -14.64 -0.51 4.84
N PHE A 25 -14.64 -1.14 6.02
CA PHE A 25 -15.56 -2.24 6.34
C PHE A 25 -16.55 -1.77 7.41
N ILE A 26 -17.82 -2.17 7.27
CA ILE A 26 -18.84 -1.91 8.29
C ILE A 26 -19.01 -3.19 9.10
N LEU A 27 -18.78 -3.11 10.41
CA LEU A 27 -19.20 -4.13 11.36
C LEU A 27 -20.64 -3.85 11.78
N GLN A 28 -21.55 -4.79 11.52
CA GLN A 28 -22.90 -4.76 12.06
C GLN A 28 -23.04 -5.86 13.10
N SER A 29 -23.18 -5.46 14.36
CA SER A 29 -23.45 -6.36 15.47
C SER A 29 -24.97 -6.41 15.70
N ASP A 30 -25.56 -7.59 15.54
CA ASP A 30 -26.93 -7.90 15.97
C ASP A 30 -26.87 -8.90 17.14
N ILE A 31 -27.94 -9.03 17.90
CA ILE A 31 -28.04 -10.01 19.01
C ILE A 31 -27.66 -11.40 18.48
N GLY A 32 -26.51 -11.91 18.92
CA GLY A 32 -26.03 -13.24 18.57
C GLY A 32 -25.13 -13.37 17.32
N LYS A 33 -24.79 -12.29 16.60
CA LYS A 33 -23.88 -12.39 15.42
C LYS A 33 -23.11 -11.10 15.08
N ASN A 34 -21.91 -11.28 14.52
CA ASN A 34 -21.10 -10.27 13.85
C ASN A 34 -21.13 -10.46 12.33
N VAL A 35 -21.43 -9.40 11.58
CA VAL A 35 -21.44 -9.39 10.10
C VAL A 35 -20.42 -8.38 9.59
N PHE A 36 -19.56 -8.81 8.66
CA PHE A 36 -18.54 -8.00 8.00
C PHE A 36 -18.96 -7.69 6.57
N ILE A 37 -18.98 -6.41 6.20
CA ILE A 37 -19.46 -5.93 4.89
C ILE A 37 -18.37 -5.10 4.18
N LYS A 38 -18.12 -5.37 2.89
CA LYS A 38 -17.23 -4.58 2.00
C LYS A 38 -18.00 -4.20 0.73
N ASN A 39 -17.98 -2.93 0.33
CA ASN A 39 -18.65 -2.43 -0.90
C ASN A 39 -20.14 -2.85 -1.03
N GLY A 40 -20.84 -3.05 0.09
CA GLY A 40 -22.25 -3.48 0.11
C GLY A 40 -22.47 -5.00 0.13
N GLU A 41 -21.42 -5.82 0.07
CA GLU A 41 -21.51 -7.29 0.10
C GLU A 41 -21.08 -7.87 1.46
N ILE A 42 -21.79 -8.91 1.92
CA ILE A 42 -21.42 -9.66 3.14
C ILE A 42 -20.22 -10.55 2.84
N ILE A 43 -19.08 -10.24 3.44
CA ILE A 43 -17.83 -11.01 3.25
C ILE A 43 -17.59 -12.05 4.35
N ARG A 44 -18.24 -11.89 5.52
CA ARG A 44 -18.25 -12.88 6.60
C ARG A 44 -19.42 -12.67 7.55
N MET A 45 -19.95 -13.78 8.08
CA MET A 45 -20.90 -13.81 9.17
C MET A 45 -20.39 -14.78 10.24
N GLN A 46 -20.41 -14.35 11.51
CA GLN A 46 -19.91 -15.10 12.66
C GLN A 46 -20.93 -15.05 13.80
N LEU A 47 -21.27 -16.18 14.40
CA LEU A 47 -22.21 -16.26 15.53
C LEU A 47 -21.47 -15.96 16.85
N LEU A 48 -22.13 -15.25 17.79
CA LEU A 48 -21.52 -14.78 19.05
C LEU A 48 -21.27 -15.89 20.07
N ASP A 49 -21.95 -17.04 19.97
CA ASP A 49 -21.70 -18.21 20.83
C ASP A 49 -20.27 -18.79 20.63
N ASP A 50 -19.62 -18.49 19.50
CA ASP A 50 -18.21 -18.84 19.24
C ASP A 50 -17.21 -17.91 19.95
N ILE A 51 -17.65 -16.74 20.46
CA ILE A 51 -16.77 -15.63 20.88
C ILE A 51 -16.42 -15.71 22.37
N ILE A 52 -17.28 -16.27 23.22
CA ILE A 52 -17.07 -16.27 24.68
C ILE A 52 -15.79 -17.01 25.10
N LYS A 53 -15.18 -17.83 24.23
CA LYS A 53 -13.92 -18.53 24.50
C LYS A 53 -12.67 -17.99 23.79
N ARG A 54 -12.76 -17.05 22.84
CA ARG A 54 -11.59 -16.68 21.99
C ARG A 54 -11.59 -15.23 21.50
N THR A 55 -10.53 -14.48 21.81
CA THR A 55 -10.18 -13.26 21.10
C THR A 55 -9.46 -13.61 19.79
N GLN A 56 -10.05 -13.29 18.63
CA GLN A 56 -9.43 -13.50 17.31
C GLN A 56 -8.99 -12.15 16.73
N TYR A 57 -7.69 -11.99 16.47
CA TYR A 57 -7.15 -10.82 15.76
C TYR A 57 -6.97 -11.16 14.28
N LEU A 58 -7.90 -10.71 13.43
CA LEU A 58 -7.83 -10.84 11.97
C LEU A 58 -7.21 -9.57 11.40
N LYS A 59 -6.01 -9.66 10.81
CA LYS A 59 -5.27 -8.50 10.33
C LYS A 59 -5.53 -8.16 8.85
N HIS A 60 -6.07 -9.11 8.08
CA HIS A 60 -6.23 -8.98 6.62
C HIS A 60 -7.57 -9.47 6.08
N LEU A 61 -8.01 -8.90 4.96
CA LEU A 61 -9.27 -9.25 4.29
C LEU A 61 -9.37 -10.74 3.93
N GLN A 62 -8.32 -11.36 3.41
CA GLN A 62 -8.34 -12.80 3.09
C GLN A 62 -8.53 -13.67 4.33
N GLN A 63 -7.95 -13.28 5.48
CA GLN A 63 -8.16 -13.99 6.74
C GLN A 63 -9.62 -13.86 7.19
N ILE A 64 -10.23 -12.68 7.01
CA ILE A 64 -11.66 -12.48 7.29
C ILE A 64 -12.50 -13.41 6.41
N GLN A 65 -12.24 -13.49 5.12
CA GLN A 65 -13.03 -14.28 4.17
C GLN A 65 -12.86 -15.80 4.33
N HIS A 66 -11.62 -16.27 4.53
CA HIS A 66 -11.28 -17.68 4.34
C HIS A 66 -10.95 -18.46 5.61
N LEU A 67 -10.53 -17.80 6.70
CA LEU A 67 -10.02 -18.48 7.89
C LEU A 67 -11.14 -18.85 8.89
N LYS A 68 -11.25 -20.15 9.19
CA LYS A 68 -12.14 -20.70 10.22
C LYS A 68 -11.40 -21.73 11.09
N TRP A 69 -11.78 -21.84 12.35
CA TRP A 69 -11.30 -22.90 13.25
C TRP A 69 -12.40 -23.91 13.46
N ARG A 70 -12.06 -25.21 13.45
CA ARG A 70 -13.01 -26.30 13.68
C ARG A 70 -12.52 -27.19 14.81
N LYS A 71 -13.40 -27.49 15.76
CA LYS A 71 -13.18 -28.53 16.77
C LYS A 71 -13.30 -29.89 16.09
N ASN A 72 -12.30 -30.74 16.26
CA ASN A 72 -12.32 -32.10 15.75
C ASN A 72 -12.98 -33.01 16.78
N GLU A 73 -13.71 -34.01 16.30
CA GLU A 73 -14.16 -35.11 17.15
C GLU A 73 -12.93 -35.93 17.57
N SER A 74 -12.73 -36.11 18.87
CA SER A 74 -11.60 -36.84 19.44
C SER A 74 -12.10 -37.74 20.56
N GLU A 75 -11.53 -38.94 20.65
CA GLU A 75 -11.78 -39.89 21.76
C GLU A 75 -11.04 -39.49 23.04
N ASP A 76 -10.11 -38.52 22.97
CA ASP A 76 -9.46 -37.93 24.12
C ASP A 76 -10.43 -36.99 24.85
N LEU A 77 -10.96 -37.45 25.98
CA LEU A 77 -11.88 -36.68 26.82
C LEU A 77 -11.19 -35.57 27.61
N GLU A 78 -9.85 -35.59 27.71
CA GLU A 78 -9.08 -34.60 28.48
C GLU A 78 -8.69 -33.38 27.64
N ASN A 79 -8.59 -33.54 26.31
CA ASN A 79 -8.15 -32.47 25.42
C ASN A 79 -9.06 -32.23 24.21
N GLU A 80 -9.38 -30.96 23.94
CA GLU A 80 -10.08 -30.57 22.72
C GLU A 80 -9.09 -30.35 21.57
N VAL A 81 -9.19 -31.16 20.50
CA VAL A 81 -8.35 -31.01 19.31
C VAL A 81 -8.97 -30.03 18.32
N TRP A 82 -8.17 -29.11 17.80
CA TRP A 82 -8.63 -28.07 16.88
C TRP A 82 -7.82 -28.09 15.57
N SER A 83 -8.51 -27.85 14.45
CA SER A 83 -7.91 -27.69 13.13
C SER A 83 -8.32 -26.37 12.47
N VAL A 84 -7.50 -25.91 11.53
CA VAL A 84 -7.77 -24.73 10.71
C VAL A 84 -8.43 -25.15 9.39
N ILE A 85 -9.42 -24.38 8.97
CA ILE A 85 -9.99 -24.40 7.62
C ILE A 85 -9.63 -23.08 6.94
N TRP A 86 -9.07 -23.17 5.74
CA TRP A 86 -8.79 -22.05 4.86
C TRP A 86 -9.46 -22.26 3.51
N ASN A 87 -10.33 -21.33 3.13
CA ASN A 87 -11.07 -21.37 1.86
C ASN A 87 -11.84 -22.69 1.63
N GLY A 88 -12.42 -23.25 2.69
CA GLY A 88 -13.16 -24.51 2.65
C GLY A 88 -12.30 -25.77 2.77
N TYR A 89 -10.97 -25.67 2.69
CA TYR A 89 -10.04 -26.79 2.84
C TYR A 89 -9.42 -26.83 4.23
N GLN A 90 -9.30 -28.02 4.81
CA GLN A 90 -8.62 -28.20 6.08
C GLN A 90 -7.11 -28.08 5.89
N LEU A 91 -6.48 -27.16 6.61
CA LEU A 91 -5.02 -27.02 6.65
C LEU A 91 -4.42 -27.99 7.67
N TYR A 92 -3.15 -28.33 7.47
CA TYR A 92 -2.32 -29.01 8.47
C TYR A 92 -1.88 -28.02 9.57
N ALA A 93 -2.84 -27.35 10.21
CA ALA A 93 -2.60 -26.39 11.29
C ALA A 93 -3.60 -26.58 12.44
N GLY A 94 -3.14 -26.37 13.66
CA GLY A 94 -3.90 -26.54 14.89
C GLY A 94 -3.18 -27.33 15.98
N GLY A 95 -3.93 -27.80 16.98
CA GLY A 95 -3.38 -28.46 18.16
C GLY A 95 -4.44 -28.73 19.23
N ALA A 96 -4.01 -29.15 20.42
CA ALA A 96 -4.88 -29.57 21.52
C ALA A 96 -4.98 -28.51 22.64
N LEU A 97 -6.17 -28.36 23.20
CA LEU A 97 -6.45 -27.54 24.38
C LEU A 97 -6.81 -28.44 25.57
N ASN A 98 -6.29 -28.15 26.75
CA ASN A 98 -6.72 -28.84 27.97
C ASN A 98 -8.10 -28.33 28.44
N ILE A 99 -8.61 -28.94 29.53
CA ILE A 99 -9.91 -28.59 30.15
C ILE A 99 -10.05 -27.11 30.54
N ASN A 100 -8.93 -26.41 30.78
CA ASN A 100 -8.90 -24.98 31.14
C ASN A 100 -8.82 -24.07 29.90
N GLY A 101 -8.84 -24.65 28.69
CA GLY A 101 -8.71 -23.92 27.43
C GLY A 101 -7.28 -23.49 27.10
N ALA A 102 -6.27 -23.98 27.83
CA ALA A 102 -4.87 -23.67 27.57
C ALA A 102 -4.29 -24.61 26.50
N LYS A 103 -3.44 -24.08 25.62
CA LYS A 103 -2.74 -24.86 24.59
C LYS A 103 -1.81 -25.87 25.24
N VAL A 104 -1.83 -27.12 24.77
CA VAL A 104 -0.96 -28.19 25.25
C VAL A 104 -0.44 -29.03 24.09
N GLY A 105 0.75 -29.63 24.28
CA GLY A 105 1.36 -30.54 23.32
C GLY A 105 1.82 -29.84 22.04
N LYS A 106 1.86 -30.60 20.94
CA LYS A 106 2.31 -30.07 19.63
C LYS A 106 1.27 -29.13 19.04
N TRP A 107 1.74 -28.00 18.54
CA TRP A 107 0.94 -27.01 17.86
C TRP A 107 1.59 -26.58 16.56
N ILE A 108 0.72 -26.31 15.58
CA ILE A 108 1.06 -25.66 14.33
C ILE A 108 0.22 -24.37 14.28
N GLU A 109 0.87 -23.23 14.46
CA GLU A 109 0.24 -21.91 14.39
C GLU A 109 0.40 -21.30 13.01
N LEU A 110 -0.53 -20.44 12.64
CA LEU A 110 -0.41 -19.62 11.44
C LEU A 110 0.45 -18.39 11.72
N PHE A 111 1.21 -17.96 10.73
CA PHE A 111 1.86 -16.65 10.75
C PHE A 111 0.83 -15.51 10.86
N GLU A 112 1.20 -14.41 11.51
CA GLU A 112 0.28 -13.30 11.77
C GLU A 112 -0.29 -12.68 10.48
N HIS A 113 0.51 -12.67 9.41
CA HIS A 113 0.13 -12.18 8.09
C HIS A 113 -0.09 -13.32 7.08
N PHE A 114 -0.68 -14.43 7.54
CA PHE A 114 -1.07 -15.56 6.69
C PHE A 114 -2.04 -15.12 5.58
N LEU A 115 -1.62 -15.26 4.32
CA LEU A 115 -2.38 -14.99 3.09
C LEU A 115 -2.18 -16.16 2.12
N GLU A 116 -2.92 -16.17 1.01
CA GLU A 116 -2.83 -17.22 -0.01
C GLU A 116 -1.40 -17.43 -0.54
N LYS A 117 -0.63 -16.33 -0.72
CA LYS A 117 0.77 -16.35 -1.15
C LYS A 117 1.79 -16.38 0.01
N SER A 118 1.34 -16.33 1.27
CA SER A 118 2.19 -16.28 2.46
C SER A 118 1.79 -17.29 3.55
N GLN A 119 1.74 -18.56 3.17
CA GLN A 119 1.37 -19.65 4.06
C GLN A 119 2.53 -20.12 4.95
N ILE A 120 2.92 -19.28 5.90
CA ILE A 120 3.95 -19.61 6.90
C ILE A 120 3.29 -20.21 8.15
N PHE A 121 3.91 -21.27 8.68
CA PHE A 121 3.48 -21.97 9.88
C PHE A 121 4.56 -21.93 10.97
N TYR A 122 4.15 -21.85 12.23
CA TYR A 122 5.03 -22.01 13.39
C TYR A 122 4.73 -23.32 14.11
N LEU A 123 5.70 -24.21 14.16
CA LEU A 123 5.58 -25.54 14.73
C LEU A 123 6.35 -25.61 16.03
N GLY A 124 5.71 -26.06 17.10
CA GLY A 124 6.38 -26.25 18.39
C GLY A 124 5.47 -26.85 19.43
N ASN A 125 5.90 -26.78 20.69
CA ASN A 125 5.17 -27.34 21.81
C ASN A 125 4.66 -26.26 22.74
N TYR A 126 3.50 -26.54 23.33
CA TYR A 126 2.93 -25.79 24.43
C TYR A 126 2.87 -26.65 25.70
N GLN A 127 3.11 -25.99 26.83
CA GLN A 127 2.82 -26.49 28.18
C GLN A 127 1.96 -25.44 28.88
N ASP A 128 0.71 -25.80 29.20
CA ASP A 128 -0.27 -24.94 29.87
C ASP A 128 -0.39 -23.52 29.27
N GLY A 129 -0.45 -23.44 27.94
CA GLY A 129 -0.59 -22.16 27.22
C GLY A 129 0.74 -21.41 27.03
N ILE A 130 1.86 -21.91 27.53
CA ILE A 130 3.19 -21.33 27.38
C ILE A 130 3.97 -22.07 26.28
N LYS A 131 4.58 -21.34 25.34
CA LYS A 131 5.45 -21.91 24.31
C LYS A 131 6.72 -22.45 24.98
N THR A 132 7.07 -23.71 24.76
CA THR A 132 8.30 -24.29 25.33
C THR A 132 9.06 -25.11 24.29
N GLY A 133 10.36 -25.26 24.51
CA GLY A 133 11.23 -26.07 23.69
C GLY A 133 11.51 -25.46 22.32
N LYS A 134 11.85 -26.33 21.36
CA LYS A 134 12.20 -25.91 20.00
C LYS A 134 10.95 -25.53 19.21
N TRP A 135 10.99 -24.36 18.60
CA TRP A 135 9.99 -23.85 17.67
C TRP A 135 10.60 -23.61 16.29
N ILE A 136 9.90 -24.02 15.25
CA ILE A 136 10.34 -23.95 13.86
C ILE A 136 9.36 -23.08 13.08
N SER A 137 9.89 -22.20 12.24
CA SER A 137 9.08 -21.45 11.27
C SER A 137 9.25 -22.11 9.91
N GLN A 138 8.14 -22.52 9.31
CA GLN A 138 8.10 -23.31 8.10
C GLN A 138 7.30 -22.57 7.03
N PHE A 139 7.84 -22.52 5.83
CA PHE A 139 7.13 -22.06 4.64
C PHE A 139 7.21 -23.17 3.61
N GLN A 140 6.04 -23.63 3.15
CA GLN A 140 5.92 -24.87 2.38
C GLN A 140 6.58 -26.04 3.14
N ASP A 141 7.58 -26.71 2.55
CA ASP A 141 8.31 -27.82 3.18
C ASP A 141 9.69 -27.42 3.72
N THR A 142 9.99 -26.13 3.74
CA THR A 142 11.31 -25.60 4.13
C THR A 142 11.26 -24.90 5.48
N SER A 143 12.18 -25.28 6.37
CA SER A 143 12.44 -24.57 7.63
C SER A 143 13.17 -23.25 7.34
N ILE A 144 12.49 -22.13 7.55
CA ILE A 144 12.99 -20.79 7.26
C ILE A 144 13.37 -19.99 8.51
N GLY A 145 13.06 -20.50 9.71
CA GLY A 145 13.45 -19.85 10.96
C GLY A 145 13.04 -20.62 12.22
N GLY A 146 13.05 -19.92 13.36
CA GLY A 146 12.71 -20.48 14.67
C GLY A 146 13.87 -20.43 15.67
N GLY A 147 13.68 -21.09 16.82
CA GLY A 147 14.61 -21.09 17.93
C GLY A 147 14.07 -21.85 19.14
N PHE A 148 14.51 -21.48 20.34
CA PHE A 148 14.15 -22.18 21.58
C PHE A 148 13.45 -21.26 22.58
N TYR A 149 12.36 -21.74 23.17
CA TYR A 149 11.68 -21.12 24.30
C TYR A 149 12.01 -21.87 25.60
N LYS A 150 12.33 -21.12 26.67
CA LYS A 150 12.41 -21.65 28.04
C LYS A 150 11.03 -22.05 28.55
N GLU A 151 11.00 -22.76 29.68
CA GLU A 151 9.76 -23.17 30.35
C GLU A 151 8.88 -21.99 30.77
N ASN A 152 9.47 -20.81 31.00
CA ASN A 152 8.75 -19.58 31.29
C ASN A 152 8.22 -18.85 30.04
N GLY A 153 8.36 -19.43 28.84
CA GLY A 153 7.86 -18.85 27.59
C GLY A 153 8.76 -17.79 26.96
N GLN A 154 9.93 -17.51 27.53
CA GLN A 154 10.87 -16.54 26.96
C GLN A 154 11.75 -17.18 25.90
N LYS A 155 11.98 -16.47 24.80
CA LYS A 155 12.96 -16.85 23.77
C LYS A 155 14.36 -16.86 24.36
N ASP A 156 15.16 -17.86 24.03
CA ASP A 156 16.54 -17.97 24.49
C ASP A 156 17.46 -18.60 23.47
N GLY A 157 18.73 -18.22 23.54
CA GLY A 157 19.77 -18.77 22.68
C GLY A 157 19.59 -18.35 21.23
N ARG A 158 19.92 -19.25 20.32
CA ARG A 158 19.98 -18.97 18.88
C ARG A 158 18.59 -18.89 18.28
N TRP A 159 18.35 -17.81 17.53
CA TRP A 159 17.06 -17.54 16.90
C TRP A 159 17.20 -17.03 15.47
N THR A 160 16.16 -17.29 14.70
CA THR A 160 15.94 -16.74 13.37
C THR A 160 14.50 -16.27 13.30
N ASP A 161 14.30 -14.97 13.42
CA ASP A 161 12.98 -14.36 13.29
C ASP A 161 12.68 -14.11 11.81
N ILE A 162 11.39 -14.13 11.48
CA ILE A 162 10.89 -13.73 10.16
C ILE A 162 10.34 -12.31 10.29
N ASP A 163 10.61 -11.47 9.30
CA ASP A 163 10.08 -10.12 9.23
C ASP A 163 8.55 -10.11 9.19
N HIS A 164 7.95 -9.17 9.93
CA HIS A 164 6.50 -9.04 10.00
C HIS A 164 5.87 -8.60 8.66
N TYR A 165 6.63 -7.98 7.77
CA TYR A 165 6.15 -7.49 6.47
C TYR A 165 6.29 -8.51 5.33
N PHE A 166 6.44 -9.81 5.64
CA PHE A 166 6.37 -10.87 4.62
C PHE A 166 5.05 -10.78 3.83
N ARG A 167 5.12 -10.20 2.64
CA ARG A 167 4.02 -10.05 1.67
C ARG A 167 4.58 -10.40 0.29
N ASP A 168 3.77 -11.07 -0.53
CA ASP A 168 4.07 -11.37 -1.94
C ASP A 168 5.46 -11.97 -2.21
N CYS A 169 5.88 -12.93 -1.37
CA CYS A 169 7.16 -13.67 -1.45
C CYS A 169 8.42 -12.90 -1.01
N TYR A 170 8.31 -11.72 -0.40
CA TYR A 170 9.47 -11.05 0.22
C TYR A 170 9.87 -11.68 1.57
N LEU A 171 10.96 -12.46 1.60
CA LEU A 171 11.41 -13.19 2.81
C LEU A 171 12.60 -12.52 3.50
N ILE A 172 12.36 -11.60 4.42
CA ILE A 172 13.42 -11.06 5.27
C ILE A 172 13.52 -11.87 6.56
N THR A 173 14.73 -12.33 6.92
CA THR A 173 14.99 -13.03 8.18
C THR A 173 16.03 -12.30 9.03
N TYR A 174 15.86 -12.39 10.35
CA TYR A 174 16.76 -11.83 11.34
C TYR A 174 17.38 -12.96 12.16
N GLY A 175 18.64 -13.26 11.91
CA GLY A 175 19.40 -14.21 12.72
C GLY A 175 20.02 -13.51 13.92
N GLY A 176 20.04 -14.16 15.09
CA GLY A 176 20.68 -13.58 16.27
C GLY A 176 20.54 -14.44 17.53
N ARG A 177 20.84 -13.83 18.68
CA ARG A 177 20.68 -14.46 19.99
C ARG A 177 19.67 -13.70 20.85
N TYR A 178 18.84 -14.47 21.54
CA TYR A 178 18.05 -14.00 22.66
C TYR A 178 18.69 -14.40 24.00
N ASP A 179 18.50 -13.56 25.00
CA ASP A 179 18.72 -13.85 26.42
C ASP A 179 17.47 -13.45 27.19
N ASN A 180 16.77 -14.43 27.76
CA ASN A 180 15.52 -14.22 28.52
C ASN A 180 14.49 -13.32 27.79
N GLY A 181 14.30 -13.54 26.49
CA GLY A 181 13.36 -12.79 25.66
C GLY A 181 13.91 -11.47 25.09
N THR A 182 15.13 -11.07 25.48
CA THR A 182 15.79 -9.84 25.01
C THR A 182 16.77 -10.14 23.88
N LYS A 183 16.74 -9.39 22.77
CA LYS A 183 17.73 -9.53 21.69
C LYS A 183 19.09 -9.04 22.18
N VAL A 184 20.15 -9.84 22.03
CA VAL A 184 21.49 -9.45 22.48
C VAL A 184 22.55 -9.78 21.45
N GLY A 185 23.64 -9.00 21.43
CA GLY A 185 24.79 -9.22 20.57
C GLY A 185 24.49 -8.96 19.10
N ILE A 186 25.26 -9.60 18.22
CA ILE A 186 25.17 -9.39 16.78
C ILE A 186 23.92 -10.07 16.22
N TRP A 187 23.18 -9.30 15.42
CA TRP A 187 22.04 -9.74 14.65
C TRP A 187 22.25 -9.42 13.18
N MET A 188 22.03 -10.41 12.31
CA MET A 188 22.10 -10.25 10.85
C MET A 188 20.70 -10.22 10.26
N VAL A 189 20.50 -9.36 9.28
CA VAL A 189 19.30 -9.31 8.44
C VAL A 189 19.64 -9.87 7.08
N VAL A 190 18.80 -10.75 6.54
CA VAL A 190 18.99 -11.34 5.20
C VAL A 190 17.69 -11.27 4.43
N ASP A 191 17.73 -10.68 3.24
CA ASP A 191 16.67 -10.79 2.24
C ASP A 191 16.82 -12.10 1.45
N ASN A 192 15.83 -12.98 1.59
CA ASN A 192 15.71 -14.27 0.93
C ASN A 192 14.60 -14.30 -0.14
N THR A 193 14.08 -13.14 -0.57
CA THR A 193 12.95 -12.99 -1.52
C THR A 193 13.11 -13.77 -2.83
N ILE A 194 14.34 -13.98 -3.29
CA ILE A 194 14.62 -14.65 -4.57
C ILE A 194 14.80 -16.17 -4.41
N GLN A 195 14.89 -16.72 -3.19
CA GLN A 195 15.59 -18.01 -3.00
C GLN A 195 14.99 -18.98 -1.97
N VAL A 196 13.66 -19.08 -1.91
CA VAL A 196 13.05 -20.16 -1.11
C VAL A 196 13.40 -21.56 -1.67
N ASP A 197 13.78 -21.67 -2.96
CA ASP A 197 14.04 -22.96 -3.64
C ASP A 197 15.48 -23.23 -4.11
N GLN A 198 16.46 -22.36 -3.85
CA GLN A 198 17.84 -22.61 -4.29
C GLN A 198 18.77 -22.89 -3.11
N LYS A 199 19.12 -24.17 -2.92
CA LYS A 199 20.37 -24.54 -2.25
C LYS A 199 21.51 -23.83 -2.98
N LEU A 200 22.51 -23.35 -2.25
CA LEU A 200 23.77 -22.92 -2.87
C LEU A 200 24.31 -24.01 -3.79
N GLU A 201 25.13 -23.67 -4.80
CA GLU A 201 25.74 -24.64 -5.74
C GLU A 201 26.45 -25.82 -5.02
N ASN A 202 26.80 -25.66 -3.74
CA ASN A 202 27.42 -26.65 -2.86
C ASN A 202 26.45 -27.42 -1.93
N GLY A 203 25.14 -27.19 -2.02
CA GLY A 203 24.11 -27.83 -1.19
C GLY A 203 23.91 -27.24 0.21
N GLU A 204 24.66 -26.20 0.61
CA GLU A 204 24.51 -25.56 1.93
C GLU A 204 23.33 -24.59 1.99
N ASN A 205 22.71 -24.46 3.18
CA ASN A 205 21.70 -23.44 3.47
C ASN A 205 22.39 -22.19 4.07
N TYR A 206 21.94 -21.00 3.65
CA TYR A 206 22.38 -19.69 4.13
C TYR A 206 22.46 -19.55 5.67
N MET A 207 21.57 -20.22 6.40
CA MET A 207 21.59 -20.22 7.87
C MET A 207 22.82 -20.89 8.47
N ASN A 208 23.38 -21.91 7.81
CA ASN A 208 24.63 -22.53 8.27
C ASN A 208 25.83 -21.61 8.07
N ILE A 209 25.84 -20.84 6.98
CA ILE A 209 26.85 -19.82 6.74
C ILE A 209 26.75 -18.72 7.80
N TYR A 210 25.54 -18.26 8.11
CA TYR A 210 25.31 -17.29 9.19
C TYR A 210 25.87 -17.76 10.54
N TRP A 211 25.62 -19.01 10.93
CA TRP A 211 26.14 -19.54 12.20
C TRP A 211 27.66 -19.69 12.24
N ARG A 212 28.29 -19.93 11.08
CA ARG A 212 29.76 -19.95 10.96
C ARG A 212 30.33 -18.54 11.09
N ILE A 213 29.72 -17.56 10.44
CA ILE A 213 30.10 -16.15 10.51
C ILE A 213 29.97 -15.64 11.95
N THR A 214 28.82 -15.83 12.60
CA THR A 214 28.63 -15.39 14.00
C THR A 214 29.59 -16.05 14.98
N LYS A 215 29.90 -17.34 14.80
CA LYS A 215 30.90 -18.05 15.60
C LYS A 215 32.32 -17.50 15.37
N PHE A 216 32.64 -17.08 14.14
CA PHE A 216 33.90 -16.43 13.82
C PHE A 216 33.99 -15.05 14.47
N LEU A 217 32.97 -14.21 14.28
CA LEU A 217 32.93 -12.85 14.85
C LEU A 217 33.01 -12.85 16.37
N SER A 218 32.30 -13.79 17.03
CA SER A 218 32.36 -13.93 18.48
C SER A 218 33.74 -14.39 18.97
N LYS A 219 34.43 -15.26 18.21
CA LYS A 219 35.80 -15.71 18.53
C LYS A 219 36.81 -14.58 18.40
N GLU A 220 36.69 -13.76 17.36
CA GLU A 220 37.60 -12.63 17.10
C GLU A 220 37.25 -11.37 17.90
N SER A 221 36.22 -11.41 18.76
CA SER A 221 35.72 -10.26 19.53
C SER A 221 35.38 -9.03 18.67
N ILE A 222 35.00 -9.27 17.40
CA ILE A 222 34.65 -8.21 16.47
C ILE A 222 33.29 -7.63 16.88
N ARG A 223 33.26 -6.34 17.16
CA ARG A 223 32.03 -5.58 17.44
C ARG A 223 31.61 -4.81 16.20
N MET A 224 30.32 -4.49 16.09
CA MET A 224 29.81 -3.61 15.03
C MET A 224 30.02 -2.15 15.46
N GLY A 225 31.24 -1.75 15.83
CA GLY A 225 31.52 -0.43 16.41
C GLY A 225 31.70 0.67 15.38
N SER A 226 32.15 0.31 14.18
CA SER A 226 32.54 1.26 13.13
C SER A 226 32.20 0.76 11.71
N GLU A 227 32.25 1.67 10.74
CA GLU A 227 32.14 1.34 9.31
C GLU A 227 33.27 0.40 8.85
N GLU A 228 34.46 0.49 9.46
CA GLU A 228 35.61 -0.38 9.14
C GLU A 228 35.39 -1.82 9.63
N ASP A 229 34.85 -1.99 10.83
CA ASP A 229 34.50 -3.30 11.38
C ASP A 229 33.44 -3.99 10.51
N PHE A 230 32.50 -3.20 9.98
CA PHE A 230 31.52 -3.70 9.03
C PHE A 230 32.15 -4.05 7.67
N SER A 231 33.06 -3.22 7.14
CA SER A 231 33.76 -3.52 5.87
C SER A 231 34.50 -4.86 5.94
N LYS A 232 35.12 -5.18 7.09
CA LYS A 232 35.71 -6.50 7.36
C LYS A 232 34.67 -7.62 7.32
N LEU A 233 33.49 -7.41 7.90
CA LEU A 233 32.37 -8.34 7.83
C LEU A 233 31.86 -8.54 6.40
N SER A 234 31.72 -7.47 5.61
CA SER A 234 31.35 -7.54 4.19
C SER A 234 32.36 -8.37 3.39
N GLN A 235 33.66 -8.20 3.63
CA GLN A 235 34.70 -9.01 3.00
C GLN A 235 34.62 -10.48 3.39
N ILE A 236 34.36 -10.78 4.67
CA ILE A 236 34.14 -12.16 5.14
C ILE A 236 32.91 -12.78 4.47
N MET A 237 31.83 -12.02 4.29
CA MET A 237 30.63 -12.49 3.58
C MET A 237 30.90 -12.80 2.11
N ILE A 238 31.67 -11.94 1.42
CA ILE A 238 32.11 -12.16 0.03
C ILE A 238 32.91 -13.47 -0.08
N LEU A 239 33.85 -13.70 0.84
CA LEU A 239 34.65 -14.93 0.88
C LEU A 239 33.82 -16.19 1.18
N CYS A 240 32.65 -16.06 1.80
CA CYS A 240 31.73 -17.15 2.09
C CYS A 240 30.74 -17.47 0.96
N ASN A 241 30.95 -16.97 -0.26
CA ASN A 241 30.03 -17.17 -1.41
C ASN A 241 28.59 -16.69 -1.15
N LEU A 242 28.40 -15.82 -0.16
CA LEU A 242 27.22 -14.98 -0.07
C LEU A 242 27.40 -13.89 -1.13
N ARG A 243 27.03 -14.21 -2.38
CA ARG A 243 27.13 -13.24 -3.49
C ARG A 243 26.48 -11.92 -3.06
N TYR A 244 27.17 -10.83 -3.39
CA TYR A 244 26.85 -9.45 -3.00
C TYR A 244 25.59 -8.89 -3.72
N ASP A 245 24.94 -9.71 -4.53
CA ASP A 245 23.62 -9.43 -5.13
C ASP A 245 22.47 -9.59 -4.12
N LYS A 246 22.76 -10.06 -2.90
CA LYS A 246 21.78 -10.25 -1.82
C LYS A 246 21.80 -9.12 -0.79
N LYS A 247 20.66 -8.45 -0.63
CA LYS A 247 20.41 -7.45 0.41
C LYS A 247 20.57 -8.10 1.79
N SER A 248 21.71 -7.90 2.43
CA SER A 248 22.00 -8.35 3.79
C SER A 248 22.47 -7.17 4.64
N GLY A 249 22.15 -7.20 5.92
CA GLY A 249 22.39 -6.12 6.87
C GLY A 249 22.48 -6.63 8.30
N GLY A 250 22.20 -5.76 9.27
CA GLY A 250 22.28 -6.10 10.69
C GLY A 250 23.13 -5.13 11.49
N GLY A 251 23.31 -5.47 12.77
CA GLY A 251 24.09 -4.69 13.73
C GLY A 251 24.07 -5.37 15.10
N GLU A 252 24.33 -4.60 16.16
CA GLU A 252 24.50 -5.13 17.51
C GLU A 252 23.43 -4.60 18.47
N TYR A 253 22.92 -5.49 19.34
CA TYR A 253 22.10 -5.13 20.49
C TYR A 253 22.90 -5.23 21.78
N ASN A 254 22.70 -4.28 22.69
CA ASN A 254 23.24 -4.36 24.05
C ASN A 254 22.44 -5.35 24.92
N GLN A 255 22.83 -5.48 26.20
CA GLN A 255 22.18 -6.40 27.14
C GLN A 255 20.73 -6.04 27.47
N ASN A 256 20.33 -4.79 27.22
CA ASN A 256 18.96 -4.30 27.42
C ASN A 256 18.12 -4.40 26.14
N GLY A 257 18.65 -4.98 25.05
CA GLY A 257 17.94 -5.09 23.78
C GLY A 257 17.88 -3.79 22.97
N LEU A 258 18.74 -2.82 23.27
CA LEU A 258 18.83 -1.58 22.51
C LEU A 258 19.88 -1.70 21.40
N LYS A 259 19.56 -1.20 20.21
CA LYS A 259 20.50 -1.16 19.08
C LYS A 259 21.67 -0.23 19.43
N ILE A 260 22.88 -0.69 19.19
CA ILE A 260 24.11 0.09 19.41
C ILE A 260 25.06 -0.09 18.23
N GLY A 261 25.95 0.88 18.07
CA GLY A 261 27.02 0.81 17.06
C GLY A 261 26.48 0.95 15.64
N TYR A 262 27.22 0.45 14.68
CA TYR A 262 26.91 0.54 13.26
C TYR A 262 25.85 -0.49 12.87
N TRP A 263 24.90 -0.04 12.04
CA TRP A 263 23.80 -0.85 11.55
C TRP A 263 23.61 -0.67 10.05
N ILE A 264 23.18 -1.75 9.40
CA ILE A 264 22.61 -1.72 8.05
C ILE A 264 21.16 -2.18 8.13
N GLU A 265 20.26 -1.29 7.78
CA GLU A 265 18.84 -1.57 7.65
C GLU A 265 18.52 -1.85 6.19
N LEU A 266 17.78 -2.93 5.95
CA LEU A 266 17.32 -3.29 4.63
C LEU A 266 15.96 -2.65 4.37
N ASP A 267 15.82 -2.08 3.19
CA ASP A 267 14.57 -1.64 2.59
C ASP A 267 14.41 -2.35 1.23
N GLN A 268 13.19 -2.41 0.71
CA GLN A 268 12.78 -3.26 -0.43
C GLN A 268 13.72 -3.18 -1.63
N CYS A 269 14.40 -2.05 -1.86
CA CYS A 269 15.40 -1.90 -2.92
C CYS A 269 16.74 -1.30 -2.45
N PHE A 270 16.82 -0.76 -1.23
CA PHE A 270 17.95 0.04 -0.76
C PHE A 270 18.40 -0.41 0.62
N ASN A 271 19.61 -0.05 1.00
CA ASN A 271 20.13 -0.32 2.34
C ASN A 271 20.49 1.02 2.97
N MET A 272 20.04 1.27 4.19
CA MET A 272 20.41 2.47 4.94
C MET A 272 21.35 2.10 6.07
N GLN A 273 22.50 2.75 6.16
CA GLN A 273 23.55 2.39 7.11
C GLN A 273 24.03 3.58 7.93
N GLY A 274 24.30 3.36 9.21
CA GLY A 274 24.77 4.40 10.11
C GLY A 274 24.81 3.94 11.56
N LEU A 275 25.08 4.87 12.46
CA LEU A 275 25.26 4.56 13.88
C LEU A 275 23.94 4.67 14.67
N TYR A 276 23.75 3.72 15.58
CA TYR A 276 22.78 3.76 16.66
C TYR A 276 23.46 4.03 18.00
N LYS A 277 22.82 4.87 18.81
CA LYS A 277 23.09 5.04 20.24
C LYS A 277 21.81 4.70 20.99
N GLU A 278 21.78 3.54 21.64
CA GLU A 278 20.64 3.09 22.45
C GLU A 278 19.30 3.15 21.69
N SER A 279 19.28 2.56 20.48
CA SER A 279 18.14 2.56 19.56
C SER A 279 17.79 3.91 18.92
N ILE A 280 18.57 4.97 19.17
CA ILE A 280 18.44 6.27 18.49
C ILE A 280 19.45 6.35 17.34
N LYS A 281 18.97 6.61 16.12
CA LYS A 281 19.84 6.88 14.96
C LYS A 281 20.65 8.14 15.23
N ASN A 282 21.96 8.10 15.04
CA ASN A 282 22.84 9.21 15.37
C ASN A 282 23.96 9.36 14.34
N GLY A 283 24.21 10.60 13.93
CA GLY A 283 25.28 10.98 13.02
C GLY A 283 25.02 10.67 11.54
N ILE A 284 26.12 10.41 10.85
CA ILE A 284 26.30 9.79 9.53
C ILE A 284 25.31 8.67 9.12
N TRP A 285 24.25 8.91 8.37
CA TRP A 285 23.48 7.82 7.74
C TRP A 285 23.55 7.89 6.21
N LYS A 286 23.98 6.80 5.57
CA LYS A 286 24.15 6.68 4.11
C LYS A 286 23.10 5.74 3.55
N LEU A 287 22.51 6.10 2.41
CA LEU A 287 21.58 5.28 1.66
C LEU A 287 22.31 4.68 0.46
N GLN A 288 22.24 3.36 0.26
CA GLN A 288 23.00 2.66 -0.77
C GLN A 288 22.12 1.76 -1.64
N TYR A 289 22.52 1.66 -2.91
CA TYR A 289 22.00 0.70 -3.89
C TYR A 289 23.18 0.02 -4.57
N GLN A 290 23.28 -1.31 -4.51
CA GLN A 290 24.39 -2.06 -5.11
C GLN A 290 25.78 -1.44 -4.81
N LEU A 291 26.03 -1.12 -3.53
CA LEU A 291 27.25 -0.44 -3.03
C LEU A 291 27.43 1.03 -3.42
N LYS A 292 26.64 1.56 -4.34
CA LYS A 292 26.70 2.97 -4.70
C LYS A 292 26.03 3.79 -3.60
N ASN A 293 26.71 4.84 -3.16
CA ASN A 293 26.09 5.83 -2.29
C ASN A 293 25.05 6.59 -3.11
N MET A 294 23.80 6.41 -2.74
CA MET A 294 22.65 7.03 -3.40
C MET A 294 22.13 8.24 -2.63
N GLY A 295 22.55 8.41 -1.37
CA GLY A 295 22.07 9.50 -0.54
C GLY A 295 22.25 9.29 0.96
N GLY A 296 21.30 9.81 1.74
CA GLY A 296 21.34 9.83 3.20
C GLY A 296 21.49 11.23 3.78
N GLY A 297 21.80 11.32 5.07
CA GLY A 297 21.94 12.58 5.78
C GLY A 297 22.36 12.37 7.24
N PHE A 298 22.16 13.39 8.07
CA PHE A 298 22.63 13.41 9.46
C PHE A 298 21.47 13.34 10.44
N PHE A 299 21.59 12.47 11.45
CA PHE A 299 20.73 12.45 12.63
C PHE A 299 21.42 13.09 13.84
N ASP A 300 20.71 13.92 14.59
CA ASP A 300 21.19 14.46 15.86
C ASP A 300 21.16 13.41 16.99
N GLN A 301 21.57 13.82 18.19
CA GLN A 301 21.62 12.98 19.39
C GLN A 301 20.25 12.47 19.86
N ASN A 302 19.16 13.09 19.42
CA ASN A 302 17.79 12.70 19.73
C ASN A 302 17.13 11.91 18.58
N GLY A 303 17.88 11.63 17.49
CA GLY A 303 17.36 10.95 16.32
C GLY A 303 16.63 11.87 15.34
N GLY A 304 16.78 13.19 15.49
CA GLY A 304 16.22 14.17 14.57
C GLY A 304 17.07 14.35 13.31
N LYS A 305 16.44 14.27 12.13
CA LYS A 305 17.09 14.61 10.86
C LYS A 305 17.51 16.08 10.86
N ASN A 306 18.77 16.33 10.55
CA ASN A 306 19.35 17.66 10.42
C ASN A 306 20.32 17.72 9.24
N GLY A 307 20.58 18.93 8.73
CA GLY A 307 21.51 19.18 7.63
C GLY A 307 20.97 18.75 6.28
N PHE A 308 21.86 18.58 5.31
CA PHE A 308 21.48 18.16 3.96
C PHE A 308 21.13 16.67 3.90
N TRP A 309 20.05 16.36 3.22
CA TRP A 309 19.52 15.02 3.02
C TRP A 309 19.29 14.75 1.55
N ILE A 310 19.57 13.52 1.15
CA ILE A 310 19.12 12.94 -0.12
C ILE A 310 18.21 11.76 0.23
N GLU A 311 16.95 11.84 -0.18
CA GLU A 311 15.91 10.83 0.01
C GLU A 311 15.58 10.16 -1.33
N ILE A 312 15.20 8.88 -1.28
CA ILE A 312 14.82 8.12 -2.47
C ILE A 312 13.39 7.63 -2.32
N GLY A 313 12.56 7.91 -3.32
CA GLY A 313 11.28 7.24 -3.57
C GLY A 313 11.28 6.73 -5.02
N GLN A 314 10.22 7.01 -5.78
CA GLN A 314 10.27 6.88 -7.25
C GLN A 314 11.31 7.83 -7.88
N ASN A 315 11.60 8.96 -7.21
CA ASN A 315 12.54 9.99 -7.63
C ASN A 315 13.56 10.31 -6.52
N PHE A 316 14.67 10.97 -6.88
CA PHE A 316 15.66 11.46 -5.91
C PHE A 316 15.25 12.85 -5.42
N TYR A 317 15.03 12.98 -4.12
CA TYR A 317 14.76 14.27 -3.49
C TYR A 317 15.97 14.70 -2.68
N HIS A 318 16.29 15.99 -2.68
CA HIS A 318 17.34 16.49 -1.80
C HIS A 318 17.06 17.89 -1.29
N GLY A 319 17.50 18.16 -0.06
CA GLY A 319 17.31 19.45 0.60
C GLY A 319 17.70 19.38 2.07
N GLU A 320 17.44 20.46 2.80
CA GLU A 320 17.86 20.56 4.20
C GLU A 320 16.73 20.18 5.17
N TYR A 321 17.10 19.49 6.23
CA TYR A 321 16.29 19.32 7.43
C TYR A 321 16.85 20.14 8.58
N ILE A 322 15.96 20.65 9.42
CA ILE A 322 16.29 21.17 10.76
C ILE A 322 15.30 20.55 11.74
N ASN A 323 15.75 19.71 12.68
CA ASN A 323 14.91 19.01 13.65
C ASN A 323 13.71 18.27 13.02
N ASN A 324 13.96 17.44 12.00
CA ASN A 324 12.95 16.72 11.21
C ASN A 324 12.03 17.58 10.31
N ILE A 325 12.24 18.89 10.26
CA ILE A 325 11.44 19.82 9.45
C ILE A 325 12.18 20.13 8.16
N LYS A 326 11.56 19.88 7.00
CA LYS A 326 12.10 20.30 5.69
C LYS A 326 12.20 21.82 5.64
N ARG A 327 13.39 22.35 5.34
CA ARG A 327 13.66 23.78 5.23
C ARG A 327 14.45 24.12 3.98
N GLY A 328 14.31 25.36 3.53
CA GLY A 328 15.08 25.87 2.40
C GLY A 328 14.69 25.18 1.10
N GLN A 329 15.64 25.10 0.16
CA GLN A 329 15.41 24.54 -1.16
C GLN A 329 15.36 23.01 -1.10
N TRP A 330 14.32 22.44 -1.68
CA TRP A 330 14.15 21.01 -1.90
C TRP A 330 13.91 20.75 -3.37
N ASN A 331 14.68 19.85 -3.97
CA ASN A 331 14.60 19.53 -5.39
C ASN A 331 14.33 18.04 -5.59
N ALA A 332 13.57 17.70 -6.63
CA ALA A 332 13.38 16.35 -7.13
C ALA A 332 14.06 16.21 -8.49
N LEU A 333 14.93 15.21 -8.63
CA LEU A 333 15.72 14.95 -9.83
C LEU A 333 15.40 13.57 -10.40
N LEU A 334 15.25 13.50 -11.72
CA LEU A 334 15.21 12.26 -12.49
C LEU A 334 16.21 12.37 -13.62
N ASN A 335 17.19 11.46 -13.68
CA ASN A 335 18.29 11.50 -14.65
C ASN A 335 18.98 12.89 -14.73
N ASN A 336 19.19 13.53 -13.58
CA ASN A 336 19.71 14.89 -13.43
C ASN A 336 18.83 16.03 -13.98
N LYS A 337 17.62 15.76 -14.50
CA LYS A 337 16.62 16.79 -14.83
C LYS A 337 15.84 17.16 -13.57
N LEU A 338 15.69 18.47 -13.31
CA LEU A 338 14.79 18.98 -12.28
C LEU A 338 13.34 18.73 -12.70
N ILE A 339 12.67 17.84 -11.98
CA ILE A 339 11.29 17.44 -12.23
C ILE A 339 10.34 17.87 -11.10
N GLY A 340 10.85 18.40 -10.00
CA GLY A 340 10.02 18.78 -8.88
C GLY A 340 10.78 19.57 -7.82
N GLY A 341 10.03 20.12 -6.86
CA GLY A 341 10.58 20.81 -5.71
C GLY A 341 10.36 22.33 -5.71
N GLY A 342 10.86 22.97 -4.65
CA GLY A 342 10.71 24.38 -4.37
C GLY A 342 11.27 24.70 -2.99
N ARG A 343 10.84 25.82 -2.41
CA ARG A 343 11.38 26.28 -1.12
C ARG A 343 10.37 26.15 0.02
N TYR A 344 10.84 25.64 1.15
CA TYR A 344 10.10 25.62 2.42
C TYR A 344 10.52 26.77 3.35
N TYR A 345 9.53 27.39 4.01
CA TYR A 345 9.72 28.32 5.13
C TYR A 345 10.00 27.57 6.45
N GLU A 346 10.28 28.32 7.51
CA GLU A 346 10.64 27.76 8.83
C GLU A 346 9.59 26.85 9.45
N ASN A 347 8.32 27.07 9.10
CA ASN A 347 7.13 26.33 9.54
C ASN A 347 6.70 25.20 8.58
N GLN A 348 7.55 24.80 7.61
CA GLN A 348 7.26 23.81 6.54
C GLN A 348 6.25 24.25 5.49
N GLU A 349 5.85 25.52 5.47
CA GLU A 349 5.01 26.01 4.39
C GLU A 349 5.81 26.19 3.11
N LYS A 350 5.22 25.76 1.99
CA LYS A 350 5.77 26.03 0.65
C LYS A 350 5.75 27.54 0.39
N VAL A 351 6.83 28.06 -0.20
CA VAL A 351 6.94 29.46 -0.63
C VAL A 351 7.61 29.58 -2.00
N GLY A 352 7.29 30.65 -2.72
CA GLY A 352 7.93 31.00 -3.98
C GLY A 352 7.65 29.98 -5.08
N LYS A 353 8.58 29.84 -6.01
CA LYS A 353 8.42 28.95 -7.16
C LYS A 353 8.50 27.48 -6.75
N TRP A 354 7.55 26.71 -7.28
CA TRP A 354 7.44 25.27 -7.09
C TRP A 354 7.20 24.56 -8.42
N ILE A 355 7.70 23.32 -8.48
CA ILE A 355 7.41 22.32 -9.49
C ILE A 355 6.81 21.12 -8.73
N GLU A 356 5.62 20.70 -9.11
CA GLU A 356 4.92 19.55 -8.55
C GLU A 356 4.72 18.47 -9.59
N LEU A 357 4.84 17.22 -9.17
CA LEU A 357 4.59 16.04 -10.00
C LEU A 357 3.09 15.72 -9.98
N TYR A 358 2.53 15.30 -11.11
CA TYR A 358 1.18 14.73 -11.13
C TYR A 358 1.13 13.40 -10.35
N GLU A 359 -0.03 13.06 -9.75
CA GLU A 359 -0.17 11.88 -8.89
C GLU A 359 0.13 10.56 -9.61
N ASN A 360 -0.04 10.52 -10.93
CA ASN A 360 0.30 9.40 -11.79
C ASN A 360 1.57 9.69 -12.62
N TYR A 361 2.60 10.29 -12.01
CA TYR A 361 3.91 10.49 -12.66
C TYR A 361 4.64 9.15 -12.84
N TRP A 362 4.26 8.43 -13.89
CA TRP A 362 4.94 7.26 -14.47
C TRP A 362 5.59 7.64 -15.80
N ASP A 363 6.43 6.76 -16.36
CA ASP A 363 7.20 7.03 -17.58
C ASP A 363 6.36 7.56 -18.77
N GLU A 364 5.05 7.24 -18.80
CA GLU A 364 4.10 7.60 -19.85
C GLU A 364 3.24 8.85 -19.53
N ALA A 365 3.32 9.42 -18.32
CA ALA A 365 2.62 10.66 -17.94
C ALA A 365 3.50 11.57 -17.06
N GLN A 366 4.59 12.07 -17.66
CA GLN A 366 5.55 12.99 -17.03
C GLN A 366 5.01 14.44 -16.92
N ILE A 367 3.86 14.60 -16.26
CA ILE A 367 3.17 15.89 -16.13
C ILE A 367 3.71 16.66 -14.93
N LEU A 368 4.05 17.93 -15.16
CA LEU A 368 4.56 18.85 -14.15
C LEU A 368 3.59 20.03 -13.96
N PHE A 369 3.33 20.43 -12.72
CA PHE A 369 2.68 21.70 -12.41
C PHE A 369 3.72 22.69 -11.89
N THR A 370 3.75 23.89 -12.43
CA THR A 370 4.70 24.92 -12.01
C THR A 370 3.95 26.19 -11.62
N GLY A 371 4.37 26.85 -10.55
CA GLY A 371 3.75 28.09 -10.11
C GLY A 371 4.29 28.54 -8.76
N ASP A 372 3.66 29.56 -8.19
CA ASP A 372 4.10 30.16 -6.94
C ASP A 372 3.25 29.71 -5.75
N TYR A 373 3.90 29.62 -4.59
CA TYR A 373 3.29 29.46 -3.29
C TYR A 373 3.50 30.71 -2.43
N LEU A 374 2.48 31.06 -1.64
CA LEU A 374 2.56 32.05 -0.58
C LEU A 374 2.00 31.41 0.69
N ILE A 375 2.86 31.22 1.71
CA ILE A 375 2.46 30.71 3.04
C ILE A 375 1.66 29.40 2.89
N GLY A 376 2.21 28.45 2.14
CA GLY A 376 1.63 27.12 1.94
C GLY A 376 0.44 27.05 0.96
N GLN A 377 -0.02 28.19 0.42
CA GLN A 377 -1.12 28.24 -0.54
C GLN A 377 -0.63 28.56 -1.96
N LYS A 378 -1.18 27.89 -2.97
CA LYS A 378 -0.91 28.22 -4.38
C LYS A 378 -1.38 29.64 -4.67
N THR A 379 -0.59 30.44 -5.37
CA THR A 379 -0.93 31.80 -5.74
C THR A 379 -0.43 32.12 -7.14
N GLY A 380 -1.07 33.10 -7.79
CA GLY A 380 -0.66 33.58 -9.09
C GLY A 380 -0.82 32.52 -10.19
N ILE A 381 -0.03 32.66 -11.25
CA ILE A 381 -0.13 31.82 -12.44
C ILE A 381 0.49 30.45 -12.16
N TRP A 382 -0.28 29.41 -12.45
CA TRP A 382 0.13 28.02 -12.43
C TRP A 382 -0.01 27.43 -13.82
N MET A 383 1.02 26.71 -14.26
CA MET A 383 1.12 26.10 -15.60
C MET A 383 1.25 24.59 -15.47
N THR A 384 0.55 23.87 -16.35
CA THR A 384 0.66 22.42 -16.50
C THR A 384 1.52 22.11 -17.71
N ILE A 385 2.59 21.35 -17.54
CA ILE A 385 3.59 21.04 -18.55
C ILE A 385 3.59 19.54 -18.83
N PHE A 386 3.54 19.17 -20.11
CA PHE A 386 3.68 17.80 -20.61
C PHE A 386 4.56 17.83 -21.86
N GLU A 387 5.56 16.96 -21.95
CA GLU A 387 6.57 16.96 -23.04
C GLU A 387 7.18 18.36 -23.30
N ASP A 388 7.52 19.07 -22.22
CA ASP A 388 8.07 20.44 -22.26
C ASP A 388 7.13 21.49 -22.92
N LYS A 389 5.84 21.19 -23.12
CA LYS A 389 4.80 22.11 -23.61
C LYS A 389 3.82 22.47 -22.50
N ILE A 390 3.39 23.74 -22.47
CA ILE A 390 2.30 24.17 -21.59
C ILE A 390 0.96 23.68 -22.18
N ILE A 391 0.31 22.75 -21.49
CA ILE A 391 -0.96 22.16 -21.90
C ILE A 391 -2.16 22.63 -21.06
N GLY A 392 -1.90 23.32 -19.95
CA GLY A 392 -2.97 23.85 -19.12
C GLY A 392 -2.52 24.74 -17.97
N GLY A 393 -3.41 24.93 -17.00
CA GLY A 393 -3.20 25.82 -15.86
C GLY A 393 -4.14 27.02 -15.80
N GLY A 394 -3.86 27.96 -14.90
CA GLY A 394 -4.66 29.16 -14.66
C GLY A 394 -4.12 29.97 -13.47
N CYS A 395 -4.93 30.84 -12.87
CA CYS A 395 -4.51 31.72 -11.78
C CYS A 395 -5.14 31.38 -10.44
N TYR A 396 -4.32 31.16 -9.39
CA TYR A 396 -4.81 31.05 -8.02
C TYR A 396 -4.88 32.43 -7.37
N ALA A 397 -5.97 32.70 -6.65
CA ALA A 397 -6.08 33.85 -5.76
C ALA A 397 -5.20 33.67 -4.51
N ASN A 398 -5.01 34.75 -3.74
CA ASN A 398 -4.16 34.75 -2.53
C ASN A 398 -4.63 33.81 -1.42
N ASN A 399 -5.88 33.32 -1.50
CA ASN A 399 -6.46 32.34 -0.58
C ASN A 399 -6.33 30.88 -1.08
N GLY A 400 -5.49 30.62 -2.10
CA GLY A 400 -5.27 29.28 -2.61
C GLY A 400 -6.36 28.75 -3.54
N MET A 401 -7.38 29.54 -3.85
CA MET A 401 -8.50 29.10 -4.69
C MET A 401 -8.28 29.46 -6.16
N LYS A 402 -8.66 28.56 -7.07
CA LYS A 402 -8.64 28.84 -8.51
C LYS A 402 -9.53 30.03 -8.84
N HIS A 403 -9.08 30.91 -9.73
CA HIS A 403 -9.79 32.11 -10.14
C HIS A 403 -9.54 32.44 -11.62
N GLY A 404 -10.57 32.94 -12.29
CA GLY A 404 -10.50 33.33 -13.70
C GLY A 404 -10.45 32.12 -14.64
N LYS A 405 -9.90 32.33 -15.84
CA LYS A 405 -9.81 31.29 -16.88
C LYS A 405 -8.86 30.16 -16.45
N TRP A 406 -9.26 28.94 -16.75
CA TRP A 406 -8.52 27.74 -16.38
C TRP A 406 -8.60 26.66 -17.44
N ILE A 407 -7.53 25.88 -17.55
CA ILE A 407 -7.44 24.66 -18.35
C ILE A 407 -7.06 23.50 -17.40
N ASP A 408 -8.02 22.62 -17.12
CA ASP A 408 -7.85 21.40 -16.31
C ASP A 408 -7.47 20.22 -17.21
N LEU A 409 -6.79 19.22 -16.63
CA LEU A 409 -6.57 17.93 -17.29
C LEU A 409 -7.69 16.95 -16.95
N TYR A 410 -7.92 16.00 -17.85
CA TYR A 410 -8.71 14.81 -17.55
C TYR A 410 -7.98 13.89 -16.56
N HIS A 411 -8.72 13.16 -15.74
CA HIS A 411 -8.13 12.31 -14.70
C HIS A 411 -7.32 11.15 -15.30
N ASN A 412 -7.79 10.62 -16.44
CA ASN A 412 -7.08 9.64 -17.25
C ASN A 412 -6.22 10.32 -18.33
N PHE A 413 -5.56 11.44 -18.05
CA PHE A 413 -4.65 12.05 -19.02
C PHE A 413 -3.38 11.19 -19.17
N TRP A 414 -3.07 10.77 -20.39
CA TRP A 414 -1.84 10.09 -20.79
C TRP A 414 -1.60 10.26 -22.30
N GLU A 415 -0.54 9.67 -22.86
CA GLU A 415 -0.12 9.87 -24.26
C GLU A 415 -1.25 9.69 -25.28
N PHE A 416 -2.15 8.71 -25.08
CA PHE A 416 -3.28 8.40 -25.96
C PHE A 416 -4.64 8.95 -25.46
N CYS A 417 -4.64 9.79 -24.43
CA CYS A 417 -5.84 10.46 -23.93
C CYS A 417 -5.48 11.86 -23.42
N GLN A 418 -5.25 12.79 -24.35
CA GLN A 418 -4.81 14.14 -24.03
C GLN A 418 -5.99 15.13 -23.92
N ILE A 419 -6.93 14.84 -23.01
CA ILE A 419 -8.14 15.65 -22.84
C ILE A 419 -7.89 16.80 -21.86
N THR A 420 -8.35 17.99 -22.24
CA THR A 420 -8.37 19.18 -21.36
C THR A 420 -9.77 19.76 -21.21
N PHE A 421 -10.05 20.39 -20.07
CA PHE A 421 -11.30 21.11 -19.84
C PHE A 421 -11.01 22.59 -19.66
N GLN A 422 -11.64 23.44 -20.44
CA GLN A 422 -11.44 24.88 -20.38
C GLN A 422 -12.70 25.57 -19.88
N GLY A 423 -12.54 26.49 -18.93
CA GLY A 423 -13.65 27.28 -18.40
C GLY A 423 -13.14 28.33 -17.43
N SER A 424 -14.02 28.78 -16.53
CA SER A 424 -13.65 29.77 -15.51
C SER A 424 -13.99 29.30 -14.10
N TYR A 425 -13.23 29.81 -13.14
CA TYR A 425 -13.46 29.64 -11.72
C TYR A 425 -13.71 30.98 -11.03
N ILE A 426 -14.59 30.97 -10.04
CA ILE A 426 -14.74 32.05 -9.05
C ILE A 426 -14.61 31.42 -7.67
N ASN A 427 -13.59 31.83 -6.90
CA ASN A 427 -13.31 31.31 -5.56
C ASN A 427 -13.29 29.77 -5.49
N GLY A 428 -12.65 29.13 -6.47
CA GLY A 428 -12.52 27.67 -6.54
C GLY A 428 -13.76 26.95 -7.09
N ILE A 429 -14.85 27.66 -7.39
CA ILE A 429 -16.09 27.09 -7.94
C ILE A 429 -16.11 27.25 -9.46
N LYS A 430 -16.36 26.16 -10.21
CA LYS A 430 -16.53 26.22 -11.67
C LYS A 430 -17.76 27.05 -12.00
N THR A 431 -17.64 27.99 -12.95
CA THR A 431 -18.76 28.83 -13.37
C THR A 431 -18.77 29.01 -14.88
N GLY A 432 -19.95 29.25 -15.43
CA GLY A 432 -20.16 29.53 -16.84
C GLY A 432 -19.95 28.31 -17.72
N ILE A 433 -19.62 28.56 -18.98
CA ILE A 433 -19.41 27.52 -19.99
C ILE A 433 -18.07 26.83 -19.75
N TRP A 434 -18.11 25.50 -19.75
CA TRP A 434 -16.96 24.62 -19.67
C TRP A 434 -16.93 23.70 -20.88
N ASN A 435 -15.85 23.72 -21.64
CA ASN A 435 -15.68 22.93 -22.85
C ASN A 435 -14.60 21.86 -22.64
N SER A 436 -14.86 20.64 -23.11
CA SER A 436 -13.90 19.54 -23.15
C SER A 436 -13.22 19.51 -24.52
N TYR A 437 -11.90 19.48 -24.55
CA TYR A 437 -11.08 19.47 -25.76
C TYR A 437 -10.28 18.20 -25.90
N PHE A 438 -10.20 17.70 -27.13
CA PHE A 438 -9.36 16.57 -27.52
C PHE A 438 -8.90 16.79 -28.95
N GLU A 439 -7.59 16.68 -29.20
CA GLU A 439 -6.97 17.05 -30.48
C GLU A 439 -7.39 18.46 -30.97
N ASN A 440 -7.52 19.42 -30.05
CA ASN A 440 -8.02 20.78 -30.29
C ASN A 440 -9.50 20.90 -30.72
N ASN A 441 -10.26 19.82 -30.74
CA ASN A 441 -11.69 19.82 -31.04
C ASN A 441 -12.52 19.84 -29.75
N ILE A 442 -13.61 20.61 -29.74
CA ILE A 442 -14.60 20.55 -28.66
C ILE A 442 -15.36 19.23 -28.78
N ILE A 443 -15.15 18.34 -27.81
CA ILE A 443 -15.77 17.02 -27.77
C ILE A 443 -16.92 16.91 -26.78
N GLY A 444 -17.03 17.87 -25.85
CA GLY A 444 -18.11 17.94 -24.88
C GLY A 444 -18.05 19.19 -24.02
N GLY A 445 -18.78 19.20 -22.92
CA GLY A 445 -18.91 20.36 -22.05
C GLY A 445 -20.36 20.68 -21.67
N GLY A 446 -20.53 21.80 -20.95
CA GLY A 446 -21.83 22.33 -20.54
C GLY A 446 -21.69 23.58 -19.68
N TYR A 447 -22.74 23.94 -18.96
CA TYR A 447 -22.80 25.16 -18.16
C TYR A 447 -22.89 24.88 -16.65
N TYR A 448 -22.10 25.61 -15.87
CA TYR A 448 -22.20 25.68 -14.41
C TYR A 448 -22.82 27.01 -13.98
N ASP A 449 -23.74 26.96 -13.03
CA ASP A 449 -24.30 28.16 -12.41
C ASP A 449 -23.35 28.81 -11.38
N GLU A 450 -23.84 29.85 -10.70
CA GLU A 450 -23.09 30.61 -9.68
C GLU A 450 -22.75 29.78 -8.43
N ASN A 451 -23.48 28.70 -8.18
CA ASN A 451 -23.24 27.77 -7.08
C ASN A 451 -22.36 26.57 -7.51
N GLY A 452 -21.90 26.56 -8.77
CA GLY A 452 -21.11 25.47 -9.34
C GLY A 452 -21.93 24.22 -9.65
N LEU A 453 -23.25 24.33 -9.75
CA LEU A 453 -24.10 23.22 -10.15
C LEU A 453 -24.21 23.18 -11.67
N LYS A 454 -24.12 21.97 -12.23
CA LYS A 454 -24.37 21.74 -13.65
C LYS A 454 -25.82 22.08 -13.98
N GLN A 455 -26.03 22.78 -15.08
CA GLN A 455 -27.35 23.12 -15.61
C GLN A 455 -27.42 22.91 -17.12
N GLY A 456 -28.61 22.60 -17.62
CA GLY A 456 -28.89 22.52 -19.04
C GLY A 456 -28.24 21.32 -19.73
N GLN A 457 -28.01 21.44 -21.03
CA GLN A 457 -27.41 20.38 -21.84
C GLN A 457 -25.94 20.18 -21.51
N TRP A 458 -25.55 18.91 -21.41
CA TRP A 458 -24.20 18.48 -21.08
C TRP A 458 -23.79 17.31 -21.96
N ILE A 459 -22.55 17.36 -22.43
CA ILE A 459 -21.87 16.25 -23.07
C ILE A 459 -20.70 15.86 -22.18
N GLU A 460 -20.81 14.73 -21.50
CA GLU A 460 -19.78 14.11 -20.68
C GLU A 460 -18.97 13.08 -21.48
N LEU A 461 -17.79 12.73 -20.98
CA LEU A 461 -16.92 11.71 -21.57
C LEU A 461 -16.98 10.47 -20.70
N HIS A 462 -17.08 9.30 -21.33
CA HIS A 462 -17.03 8.02 -20.62
C HIS A 462 -15.65 7.81 -19.98
N ASP A 463 -15.57 7.04 -18.89
CA ASP A 463 -14.31 6.83 -18.15
C ASP A 463 -13.23 6.15 -19.02
N ASN A 464 -13.64 5.25 -19.91
CA ASN A 464 -12.79 4.60 -20.90
C ASN A 464 -12.55 5.45 -22.17
N PHE A 465 -12.79 6.77 -22.15
CA PHE A 465 -12.52 7.60 -23.31
C PHE A 465 -11.01 7.65 -23.60
N ASP A 466 -10.64 7.27 -24.82
CA ASP A 466 -9.30 7.42 -25.40
C ASP A 466 -9.41 7.69 -26.91
N ASN A 467 -8.27 7.71 -27.60
CA ASN A 467 -8.20 7.80 -29.06
C ASN A 467 -9.10 6.80 -29.81
N ASN A 468 -9.42 5.64 -29.24
CA ASN A 468 -10.10 4.54 -29.94
C ASN A 468 -11.61 4.47 -29.62
N THR A 469 -11.95 4.64 -28.34
CA THR A 469 -13.27 4.43 -27.77
C THR A 469 -14.18 5.62 -28.02
N GLN A 470 -13.71 6.82 -27.71
CA GLN A 470 -14.37 8.11 -27.93
C GLN A 470 -15.87 8.20 -27.55
N ILE A 471 -16.30 7.50 -26.49
CA ILE A 471 -17.72 7.47 -26.07
C ILE A 471 -18.09 8.75 -25.32
N LYS A 472 -19.18 9.38 -25.78
CA LYS A 472 -19.76 10.60 -25.21
C LYS A 472 -21.10 10.28 -24.58
N ILE A 473 -21.43 11.01 -23.52
CA ILE A 473 -22.68 10.83 -22.78
C ILE A 473 -23.42 12.16 -22.81
N ASN A 474 -24.52 12.23 -23.55
CA ASN A 474 -25.31 13.44 -23.71
C ASN A 474 -26.55 13.41 -22.81
N GLY A 475 -26.90 14.55 -22.21
CA GLY A 475 -28.15 14.68 -21.47
C GLY A 475 -28.30 16.03 -20.79
N ASN A 476 -29.34 16.17 -19.98
CA ASN A 476 -29.66 17.42 -19.30
C ASN A 476 -29.39 17.35 -17.80
N TYR A 477 -28.84 18.42 -17.23
CA TYR A 477 -28.74 18.66 -15.80
C TYR A 477 -29.76 19.70 -15.32
N GLN A 478 -30.31 19.46 -14.13
CA GLN A 478 -31.10 20.42 -13.39
C GLN A 478 -30.63 20.44 -11.93
N ASN A 479 -30.17 21.60 -11.45
CA ASN A 479 -29.65 21.78 -10.08
C ASN A 479 -28.58 20.74 -9.70
N GLY A 480 -27.66 20.47 -10.64
CA GLY A 480 -26.56 19.53 -10.45
C GLY A 480 -26.95 18.05 -10.54
N ARG A 481 -28.21 17.72 -10.85
CA ARG A 481 -28.69 16.34 -11.02
C ARG A 481 -29.00 16.02 -12.48
N LYS A 482 -28.65 14.81 -12.92
CA LYS A 482 -29.04 14.30 -14.24
C LYS A 482 -30.57 14.24 -14.33
N SER A 483 -31.14 14.68 -15.44
CA SER A 483 -32.58 14.77 -15.65
C SER A 483 -32.94 14.37 -17.07
N GLY A 484 -34.11 13.75 -17.26
CA GLY A 484 -34.63 13.40 -18.57
C GLY A 484 -33.82 12.31 -19.28
N SER A 485 -33.82 12.35 -20.61
CA SER A 485 -33.13 11.37 -21.45
C SER A 485 -31.62 11.59 -21.46
N TRP A 486 -30.88 10.49 -21.35
CA TRP A 486 -29.43 10.42 -21.41
C TRP A 486 -29.02 9.37 -22.42
N GLU A 487 -28.09 9.71 -23.31
CA GLU A 487 -27.70 8.89 -24.46
C GLU A 487 -26.19 8.66 -24.47
N PHE A 488 -25.78 7.42 -24.69
CA PHE A 488 -24.38 7.04 -24.92
C PHE A 488 -24.13 7.02 -26.42
N ILE A 489 -23.17 7.82 -26.88
CA ILE A 489 -22.89 8.06 -28.29
C ILE A 489 -21.45 7.61 -28.58
N ASN A 490 -21.29 6.67 -29.52
CA ASN A 490 -20.00 6.27 -30.08
C ASN A 490 -20.01 6.52 -31.58
N LYS A 491 -19.06 7.31 -32.10
CA LYS A 491 -18.93 7.64 -33.54
C LYS A 491 -20.28 8.02 -34.19
N SER A 492 -21.03 8.89 -33.51
CA SER A 492 -22.37 9.38 -33.91
C SER A 492 -23.52 8.37 -33.86
N LYS A 493 -23.32 7.17 -33.32
CA LYS A 493 -24.38 6.19 -33.05
C LYS A 493 -24.75 6.16 -31.57
N ILE A 494 -26.04 6.17 -31.28
CA ILE A 494 -26.54 5.89 -29.92
C ILE A 494 -26.37 4.40 -29.66
N ILE A 495 -25.56 4.06 -28.66
CA ILE A 495 -25.24 2.68 -28.25
C ILE A 495 -25.84 2.30 -26.90
N GLY A 496 -26.45 3.25 -26.20
CA GLY A 496 -27.09 3.03 -24.91
C GLY A 496 -27.68 4.30 -24.35
N GLY A 497 -28.17 4.24 -23.11
CA GLY A 497 -28.83 5.35 -22.46
C GLY A 497 -30.09 4.96 -21.70
N GLY A 498 -30.79 5.97 -21.18
CA GLY A 498 -32.04 5.80 -20.45
C GLY A 498 -32.56 7.11 -19.87
N LEU A 499 -33.50 7.01 -18.93
CA LEU A 499 -34.16 8.16 -18.33
C LEU A 499 -33.73 8.35 -16.86
N TYR A 500 -33.52 9.60 -16.47
CA TYR A 500 -33.43 10.00 -15.07
C TYR A 500 -34.72 10.72 -14.64
N ASP A 501 -35.18 10.43 -13.43
CA ASP A 501 -36.29 11.13 -12.79
C ASP A 501 -35.88 12.52 -12.26
N GLU A 502 -36.85 13.27 -11.76
CA GLU A 502 -36.66 14.61 -11.17
C GLU A 502 -35.70 14.64 -9.96
N ASN A 503 -35.48 13.48 -9.33
CA ASN A 503 -34.58 13.35 -8.20
C ASN A 503 -33.17 12.92 -8.64
N GLY A 504 -32.94 12.69 -9.92
CA GLY A 504 -31.67 12.27 -10.48
C GLY A 504 -31.40 10.77 -10.40
N PHE A 505 -32.44 9.96 -10.18
CA PHE A 505 -32.31 8.51 -10.17
C PHE A 505 -32.63 7.92 -11.55
N LYS A 506 -31.88 6.89 -11.95
CA LYS A 506 -32.21 6.07 -13.12
C LYS A 506 -33.64 5.55 -12.96
N HIS A 507 -34.44 5.70 -14.01
CA HIS A 507 -35.84 5.32 -14.08
C HIS A 507 -36.18 4.72 -15.45
N GLY A 508 -37.08 3.74 -15.47
CA GLY A 508 -37.56 3.12 -16.70
C GLY A 508 -36.49 2.26 -17.38
N LYS A 509 -36.60 2.11 -18.70
CA LYS A 509 -35.67 1.29 -19.49
C LYS A 509 -34.30 1.94 -19.60
N TRP A 510 -33.27 1.14 -19.39
CA TRP A 510 -31.87 1.52 -19.53
C TRP A 510 -31.11 0.49 -20.33
N THR A 511 -30.17 0.97 -21.14
CA THR A 511 -29.13 0.18 -21.80
C THR A 511 -27.78 0.71 -21.33
N GLU A 512 -27.07 -0.11 -20.56
CA GLU A 512 -25.74 0.17 -20.00
C GLU A 512 -24.65 -0.45 -20.86
N LEU A 513 -23.46 0.12 -20.86
CA LEU A 513 -22.29 -0.50 -21.47
C LEU A 513 -21.64 -1.43 -20.45
N ASP A 514 -21.04 -2.51 -20.95
CA ASP A 514 -20.12 -3.33 -20.15
C ASP A 514 -18.91 -2.50 -19.67
N ASP A 515 -18.34 -2.85 -18.52
CA ASP A 515 -17.20 -2.10 -17.95
C ASP A 515 -15.97 -2.16 -18.87
N ASP A 516 -15.81 -3.25 -19.63
CA ASP A 516 -14.72 -3.45 -20.59
C ASP A 516 -15.09 -3.01 -22.01
N PHE A 517 -16.22 -2.30 -22.19
CA PHE A 517 -16.71 -1.92 -23.51
C PHE A 517 -15.66 -1.13 -24.33
N ASN A 518 -15.28 -1.70 -25.47
CA ASN A 518 -14.21 -1.22 -26.37
C ASN A 518 -12.83 -1.02 -25.71
N LEU A 519 -12.56 -1.64 -24.56
CA LEU A 519 -11.28 -1.50 -23.87
C LEU A 519 -10.11 -2.18 -24.61
N SER A 520 -10.38 -3.26 -25.34
CA SER A 520 -9.37 -4.05 -26.09
C SER A 520 -9.33 -3.67 -27.57
N LEU A 521 -8.12 -3.50 -28.12
CA LEU A 521 -7.89 -3.25 -29.54
C LEU A 521 -7.97 -4.50 -30.42
N VAL A 522 -7.69 -5.67 -29.84
CA VAL A 522 -7.61 -6.95 -30.58
C VAL A 522 -8.98 -7.61 -30.64
N ASP A 523 -9.75 -7.52 -29.55
CA ASP A 523 -11.08 -8.10 -29.42
C ASP A 523 -11.95 -7.18 -28.54
N PRO A 524 -12.51 -6.10 -29.12
CA PRO A 524 -13.24 -5.12 -28.35
C PRO A 524 -14.55 -5.71 -27.81
N CYS A 525 -14.75 -5.64 -26.48
CA CYS A 525 -16.05 -5.96 -25.89
C CYS A 525 -17.10 -4.98 -26.44
N LYS A 526 -18.16 -5.53 -27.03
CA LYS A 526 -19.31 -4.74 -27.50
C LYS A 526 -20.60 -5.15 -26.79
N ILE A 527 -20.51 -5.50 -25.53
CA ILE A 527 -21.67 -5.96 -24.75
C ILE A 527 -22.38 -4.76 -24.12
N THR A 528 -23.70 -4.77 -24.22
CA THR A 528 -24.58 -3.84 -23.51
C THR A 528 -25.56 -4.61 -22.64
N TYR A 529 -25.97 -4.02 -21.52
CA TYR A 529 -26.93 -4.61 -20.59
C TYR A 529 -28.21 -3.80 -20.58
N SER A 530 -29.31 -4.39 -21.03
CA SER A 530 -30.61 -3.73 -21.04
C SER A 530 -31.52 -4.24 -19.93
N GLY A 531 -32.18 -3.34 -19.22
CA GLY A 531 -33.09 -3.67 -18.12
C GLY A 531 -33.91 -2.49 -17.65
N GLU A 532 -34.63 -2.66 -16.54
CA GLU A 532 -35.49 -1.63 -15.97
C GLU A 532 -34.94 -1.11 -14.64
N TYR A 533 -35.09 0.19 -14.41
CA TYR A 533 -34.75 0.85 -13.17
C TYR A 533 -35.97 1.46 -12.50
N LYS A 534 -36.01 1.37 -11.16
CA LYS A 534 -36.96 2.09 -10.33
C LYS A 534 -36.23 2.75 -9.17
N ARG A 535 -36.27 4.10 -9.11
CA ARG A 535 -35.58 4.90 -8.09
C ARG A 535 -34.10 4.52 -7.93
N GLY A 536 -33.42 4.30 -9.06
CA GLY A 536 -31.99 3.99 -9.09
C GLY A 536 -31.62 2.53 -8.81
N GLN A 537 -32.60 1.66 -8.55
CA GLN A 537 -32.36 0.23 -8.34
C GLN A 537 -32.72 -0.60 -9.58
N LYS A 538 -31.81 -1.49 -9.98
CA LYS A 538 -32.04 -2.48 -11.04
C LYS A 538 -33.24 -3.36 -10.67
N GLN A 539 -34.16 -3.53 -11.62
CA GLN A 539 -35.33 -4.38 -11.49
C GLN A 539 -35.17 -5.60 -12.40
N GLY A 540 -35.38 -6.79 -11.83
CA GLY A 540 -35.31 -8.04 -12.59
C GLY A 540 -33.90 -8.35 -13.14
N LYS A 541 -33.85 -9.13 -14.22
CA LYS A 541 -32.60 -9.51 -14.90
C LYS A 541 -32.30 -8.52 -16.00
N PHE A 542 -31.04 -8.07 -16.07
CA PHE A 542 -30.53 -7.32 -17.21
C PHE A 542 -30.11 -8.32 -18.29
N VAL A 543 -30.48 -8.02 -19.54
CA VAL A 543 -30.18 -8.86 -20.69
C VAL A 543 -28.93 -8.32 -21.37
N ALA A 544 -27.92 -9.18 -21.51
CA ALA A 544 -26.70 -8.86 -22.27
C ALA A 544 -26.98 -8.97 -23.77
N VAL A 545 -26.57 -7.95 -24.52
CA VAL A 545 -26.68 -7.88 -25.99
C VAL A 545 -25.34 -7.42 -26.54
N GLU A 546 -24.74 -8.25 -27.39
CA GLU A 546 -23.57 -7.86 -28.19
C GLU A 546 -24.04 -7.00 -29.37
N ILE A 547 -23.45 -5.81 -29.52
CA ILE A 547 -23.75 -4.89 -30.62
C ILE A 547 -22.61 -4.90 -31.65
N TYR A 548 -22.93 -4.97 -32.94
CA TYR A 548 -21.92 -5.12 -34.02
C TYR A 548 -21.48 -3.79 -34.64
#